data_AF-A0A1I0U4T4-F1
#
_entry.id   AF-A0A1I0U4T4-F1
#
_cell.length_a   1.000
_cell.length_b   1.000
_cell.length_c   1.000
_cell.angle_alpha   90.00
_cell.angle_beta   90.00
_cell.angle_gamma   90.00
#
_symmetry.space_group_name_H-M   'P 1'
#
loop_
_entity.id
_entity.type
_entity.pdbx_description
1 polymer ?
#
loop_
_entity_poly.entity_id
_entity_poly.type
_entity_poly.pdbx_seq_one_letter_code
_entity_poly.pdbx_strand_id
1 'polypeptide(L)' 'MMTGDRHDWTPEERRRVAAAAARASITMRERDGEVVTQWLRDVVDGKPISKADVPS' A
#
# COMPACT_ATOMS: atom_id res chain seq x y z
N MET A 1 13.18 -16.68 -12.92
CA MET A 1 12.06 -16.34 -12.02
C MET A 1 11.10 -15.51 -12.85
N MET A 2 10.01 -16.10 -13.38
CA MET A 2 8.97 -15.30 -14.04
C MET A 2 8.38 -14.37 -12.99
N THR A 3 8.67 -13.08 -13.06
CA THR A 3 7.80 -12.07 -12.46
C THR A 3 6.48 -12.18 -13.21
N GLY A 4 5.54 -12.97 -12.67
CA GLY A 4 4.20 -13.10 -13.22
C GLY A 4 3.64 -11.71 -13.48
N ASP A 5 3.02 -11.55 -14.64
CA ASP A 5 2.50 -10.26 -15.09
C ASP A 5 1.61 -9.69 -13.97
N ARG A 6 1.85 -8.44 -13.53
CA ARG A 6 1.04 -7.80 -12.47
C ARG A 6 -0.46 -7.80 -12.83
N HIS A 7 -0.76 -7.95 -14.11
CA HIS A 7 -2.11 -8.09 -14.61
C HIS A 7 -2.80 -9.38 -14.13
N ASP A 8 -2.06 -10.46 -13.91
CA ASP A 8 -2.58 -11.78 -13.53
C ASP A 8 -2.82 -11.94 -12.01
N TRP A 9 -2.30 -11.02 -11.19
CA TRP A 9 -2.44 -11.10 -9.74
C TRP A 9 -3.91 -11.08 -9.31
N THR A 10 -4.26 -12.03 -8.45
CA THR A 10 -5.55 -12.05 -7.78
C THR A 10 -5.75 -10.79 -6.92
N PRO A 11 -7.00 -10.40 -6.62
CA PRO A 11 -7.27 -9.29 -5.72
C PRO A 11 -6.55 -9.42 -4.37
N GLU A 12 -6.37 -10.65 -3.88
CA GLU A 12 -5.68 -10.91 -2.62
C GLU A 12 -4.16 -10.68 -2.72
N GLU A 13 -3.52 -11.13 -3.79
CA GLU A 13 -2.10 -10.84 -4.05
C GLU A 13 -1.86 -9.33 -4.18
N ARG A 14 -2.74 -8.63 -4.91
CA ARG A 14 -2.69 -7.16 -5.03
C ARG A 14 -2.79 -6.49 -3.66
N ARG A 15 -3.69 -6.95 -2.78
CA ARG A 15 -3.82 -6.43 -1.41
C ARG A 15 -2.57 -6.69 -0.57
N ARG A 16 -1.97 -7.89 -0.65
CA ARG A 16 -0.73 -8.23 0.08
C ARG A 16 0.43 -7.32 -0.33
N VAL A 17 0.60 -7.10 -1.63
CA VAL A 17 1.65 -6.20 -2.15
C VAL A 17 1.37 -4.75 -1.79
N ALA A 18 0.13 -4.29 -1.87
CA ALA A 18 -0.26 -2.94 -1.43
C ALA A 18 0.05 -2.72 0.06
N ALA A 19 -0.29 -3.68 0.93
CA ALA A 19 0.03 -3.61 2.35
C ALA A 19 1.54 -3.58 2.61
N ALA A 20 2.33 -4.39 1.88
CA ALA A 20 3.79 -4.36 1.99
C ALA A 20 4.38 -3.01 1.54
N ALA A 21 3.91 -2.46 0.42
CA ALA A 21 4.32 -1.15 -0.07
C ALA A 21 3.94 -0.02 0.90
N ALA A 22 2.73 -0.07 1.48
CA ALA A 22 2.30 0.91 2.46
C ALA A 22 3.16 0.88 3.72
N ARG A 23 3.52 -0.31 4.23
CA ARG A 23 4.47 -0.45 5.36
C ARG A 23 5.83 0.18 5.04
N ALA A 24 6.38 -0.09 3.86
CA ALA A 24 7.64 0.50 3.45
C ALA A 24 7.56 2.04 3.36
N SER A 25 6.47 2.58 2.81
CA SER A 25 6.24 4.02 2.74
C SER A 25 6.10 4.65 4.13
N ILE A 26 5.44 3.98 5.07
CA ILE A 26 5.36 4.41 6.48
C ILE A 26 6.77 4.52 7.07
N THR A 27 7.59 3.48 6.95
CA THR A 27 8.97 3.49 7.46
C THR A 27 9.81 4.60 6.84
N MET A 28 9.64 4.90 5.56
CA MET A 28 10.32 6.02 4.90
C MET A 28 9.86 7.36 5.49
N ARG A 29 8.55 7.60 5.60
CA ARG A 29 8.02 8.83 6.20
C ARG A 29 8.47 9.02 7.65
N GLU A 30 8.45 7.96 8.44
CA GLU A 30 8.92 8.00 9.83
C GLU A 30 10.40 8.37 9.93
N ARG A 31 11.24 7.88 8.99
CA ARG A 31 12.66 8.28 8.91
C ARG A 31 12.84 9.74 8.49
N ASP A 32 12.02 10.21 7.56
CA ASP A 32 12.09 11.57 7.03
C ASP A 32 11.39 12.60 7.94
N GLY A 33 10.73 12.14 9.01
CA GLY A 33 9.95 12.99 9.92
C GLY A 33 8.62 13.46 9.32
N GLU A 34 8.17 12.83 8.24
CA GLU A 34 6.92 13.14 7.57
C GLU A 34 5.72 12.50 8.27
N VAL A 35 4.57 13.17 8.18
CA VAL A 35 3.31 12.67 8.73
C VAL A 35 2.86 11.44 7.95
N VAL A 36 2.67 10.33 8.65
CA VAL A 36 2.04 9.12 8.12
C VAL A 36 0.55 9.38 7.91
N THR A 37 0.11 9.34 6.66
CA THR A 37 -1.30 9.55 6.29
C THR A 37 -2.18 8.38 6.69
N GLN A 38 -3.44 8.67 7.00
CA GLN A 38 -4.40 7.66 7.46
C GLN A 38 -4.65 6.57 6.43
N TRP A 39 -4.76 6.92 5.13
CA TRP A 39 -4.99 5.94 4.07
C TRP A 39 -3.86 4.89 3.97
N LEU A 40 -2.61 5.22 4.30
CA LEU A 40 -1.51 4.26 4.34
C LEU A 40 -1.74 3.21 5.44
N ARG A 41 -2.23 3.65 6.61
CA ARG A 41 -2.60 2.75 7.72
C ARG A 41 -3.76 1.84 7.32
N ASP A 42 -4.79 2.39 6.69
CA ASP A 42 -5.93 1.61 6.24
C ASP A 42 -5.55 0.54 5.18
N VAL A 43 -4.58 0.83 4.30
CA VAL A 43 -4.01 -0.17 3.38
C VAL A 43 -3.27 -1.28 4.13
N VAL A 44 -2.53 -0.95 5.19
CA VAL A 44 -1.83 -1.94 6.01
C VAL A 44 -2.80 -2.84 6.77
N ASP A 45 -3.91 -2.28 7.26
CA ASP A 45 -5.01 -3.02 7.88
C ASP A 45 -5.85 -3.82 6.86
N GLY A 46 -5.57 -3.69 5.56
CA GLY A 46 -6.30 -4.38 4.51
C GLY A 46 -7.73 -3.85 4.32
N LYS A 47 -8.03 -2.66 4.83
CA LYS A 47 -9.31 -2.01 4.60
C LYS A 47 -9.44 -1.58 3.15
N PRO A 48 -10.65 -1.65 2.57
CA PRO A 48 -10.89 -1.11 1.24
C PRO A 48 -10.68 0.40 1.27
N ILE A 49 -9.76 0.89 0.43
CA ILE A 49 -9.56 2.31 0.18
C ILE A 49 -9.95 2.63 -1.27
N SER A 50 -10.55 3.79 -1.48
CA SER A 50 -10.87 4.31 -2.81
C SER A 50 -9.80 5.30 -3.27
N LYS A 51 -9.74 5.56 -4.58
CA LYS A 51 -8.85 6.60 -5.11
C LYS A 51 -9.10 7.98 -4.49
N ALA A 52 -10.30 8.25 -4.01
CA ALA A 52 -10.65 9.49 -3.34
C ALA A 52 -9.98 9.66 -1.96
N ASP A 53 -9.58 8.56 -1.32
CA ASP A 53 -8.92 8.57 0.00
C ASP A 53 -7.41 8.79 -0.10
N VAL A 54 -6.85 8.65 -1.31
CA VAL A 54 -5.45 8.91 -1.62
C VAL A 54 -5.32 10.38 -2.03
N PRO A 55 -4.53 11.21 -1.34
CA PRO A 55 -4.29 12.58 -1.75
C PRO A 55 -3.60 12.61 -3.13
N SER A 56 -4.17 13.39 -4.07
CA SER A 56 -3.66 13.62 -5.42
C SER A 56 -2.30 14.33 -5.44
#